data_AF-A0A1G1RPC8-F1
#
_entry.id   AF-A0A1G1RPC8-F1
#
_cell.length_a   1.000
_cell.length_b   1.000
_cell.length_c   1.000
_cell.angle_alpha   90.00
_cell.angle_beta   90.00
_cell.angle_gamma   90.00
#
_symmetry.space_group_name_H-M   'P 1'
#
loop_
_entity.id
_entity.type
_entity.pdbx_description
1 polymer ?
#
loop_
_entity_poly.entity_id
_entity_poly.type
_entity_poly.pdbx_seq_one_letter_code
_entity_poly.pdbx_strand_id
1 'polypeptide(L)'
;MTALAEYMNTHVLQENQLDKNDLWGKEAEEIIANIQELAKTRYEEREQEISEEIMREFEKVVVLRAVDSKWMDHIDAMDQLRQGIHLRAYGGTDPLREYQFEGFEMFHEMIENIQEEVATYIMKAHVEANLERQAVAEGQAVDPKVEESGKKPIVRDQKVGRNDPCPCGSGKKYKQCCGRA
;
A
#
# COMPACT_ATOMS: atom_id res chain seq x y z
N MET A 1 13.87 -29.34 -11.08
CA MET A 1 12.89 -29.76 -12.10
C MET A 1 11.56 -30.17 -11.50
N THR A 2 11.46 -31.18 -10.62
CA THR A 2 10.16 -31.56 -10.02
C THR A 2 9.49 -30.42 -9.24
N ALA A 3 10.23 -29.76 -8.33
CA ALA A 3 9.70 -28.63 -7.57
C ALA A 3 9.28 -27.44 -8.46
N LEU A 4 9.98 -27.22 -9.58
CA LEU A 4 9.61 -26.17 -10.53
C LEU A 4 8.29 -26.52 -11.24
N ALA A 5 8.14 -27.76 -11.71
CA ALA A 5 6.91 -28.22 -12.33
C ALA A 5 5.71 -28.14 -11.37
N GLU A 6 5.88 -28.61 -10.13
CA GLU A 6 4.86 -28.51 -9.07
C GLU A 6 4.50 -27.05 -8.75
N TYR A 7 5.50 -26.18 -8.63
CA TYR A 7 5.29 -24.75 -8.39
C TYR A 7 4.45 -24.11 -9.52
N MET A 8 4.84 -24.35 -10.78
CA MET A 8 4.13 -23.80 -11.94
C MET A 8 2.70 -24.33 -12.04
N ASN A 9 2.48 -25.63 -11.83
CA ASN A 9 1.14 -26.23 -11.81
C ASN A 9 0.26 -25.68 -10.67
N THR A 10 0.87 -25.32 -9.54
CA THR A 10 0.13 -24.78 -8.39
C THR A 10 -0.26 -23.32 -8.60
N HIS A 11 0.63 -22.49 -9.14
CA HIS A 11 0.48 -21.03 -9.15
C HIS A 11 0.00 -20.45 -10.49
N VAL A 12 0.28 -21.11 -11.62
CA VAL A 12 0.04 -20.53 -12.96
C VAL A 12 -0.77 -21.48 -13.86
N LEU A 13 -0.33 -22.73 -13.98
CA LEU A 13 -0.90 -23.70 -14.92
C LEU A 13 -2.05 -24.51 -14.29
N GLN A 14 -2.76 -25.33 -15.06
CA GLN A 14 -3.70 -26.30 -14.49
C GLN A 14 -2.95 -27.48 -13.84
N GLU A 15 -3.63 -28.25 -12.99
CA GLU A 15 -3.03 -29.44 -12.38
C GLU A 15 -2.54 -30.41 -13.46
N ASN A 16 -1.30 -30.87 -13.31
CA ASN A 16 -0.63 -31.84 -14.19
C ASN A 16 -0.39 -31.37 -15.65
N GLN A 17 -0.40 -30.07 -15.93
CA GLN A 17 -0.08 -29.56 -17.29
C GLN A 17 1.41 -29.60 -17.62
N LEU A 18 2.28 -29.53 -16.61
CA LEU A 18 3.74 -29.57 -16.78
C LEU A 18 4.33 -30.72 -15.97
N ASP A 19 5.07 -31.62 -16.61
CA ASP A 19 5.78 -32.70 -15.95
C ASP A 19 7.28 -32.43 -15.85
N LYS A 20 7.96 -33.11 -14.92
CA LYS A 20 9.43 -33.05 -14.80
C LYS A 20 10.14 -33.42 -16.12
N ASN A 21 9.59 -34.39 -16.85
CA ASN A 21 10.18 -34.86 -18.10
C ASN A 21 10.16 -33.79 -19.20
N ASP A 22 9.20 -32.87 -19.17
CA ASP A 22 9.11 -31.77 -20.12
C ASP A 22 10.21 -30.72 -19.92
N LEU A 23 10.81 -30.69 -18.73
CA LEU A 23 11.87 -29.78 -18.33
C LEU A 23 13.26 -30.43 -18.38
N TRP A 24 13.33 -31.76 -18.48
CA TRP A 24 14.59 -32.48 -18.35
C TRP A 24 15.45 -32.34 -19.61
N GLY A 25 16.71 -31.93 -19.43
CA GLY A 25 17.69 -31.83 -20.53
C GLY A 25 17.53 -30.60 -21.42
N LYS A 26 16.65 -29.65 -21.05
CA LYS A 26 16.51 -28.35 -21.70
C LYS A 26 17.37 -27.30 -21.02
N GLU A 27 17.82 -26.33 -21.80
CA GLU A 27 18.50 -25.14 -21.27
C GLU A 27 17.50 -24.19 -20.59
N ALA A 28 17.99 -23.31 -19.72
CA ALA A 28 17.15 -22.41 -18.94
C ALA A 28 16.24 -21.53 -19.83
N GLU A 29 16.77 -21.02 -20.94
CA GLU A 29 16.01 -20.19 -21.89
C GLU A 29 14.86 -20.98 -22.55
N GLU A 30 15.10 -22.25 -22.90
CA GLU A 30 14.08 -23.12 -23.50
C GLU A 30 12.97 -23.47 -22.49
N ILE A 31 13.35 -23.68 -21.23
CA ILE A 31 12.40 -23.91 -20.13
C ILE A 31 11.51 -22.68 -19.95
N ILE A 32 12.10 -21.48 -19.90
CA ILE A 32 11.36 -20.22 -19.75
C ILE A 32 10.39 -20.04 -20.91
N ALA A 33 10.86 -20.20 -22.16
CA ALA A 33 10.02 -20.04 -23.34
C ALA A 33 8.84 -21.02 -23.34
N ASN A 34 9.08 -22.29 -23.00
CA ASN A 34 8.04 -23.31 -22.91
C ASN A 34 6.98 -22.95 -21.86
N ILE A 35 7.41 -22.57 -20.65
CA ILE A 35 6.49 -22.20 -19.57
C ILE A 35 5.70 -20.93 -19.93
N GLN A 36 6.34 -19.94 -20.57
CA GLN A 36 5.68 -18.72 -21.03
C GLN A 36 4.59 -19.01 -22.06
N GLU A 37 4.84 -19.93 -22.99
CA GLU A 37 3.84 -20.35 -23.98
C GLU A 37 2.66 -21.03 -23.30
N LEU A 38 2.90 -21.97 -22.38
CA LEU A 38 1.84 -22.63 -21.60
C LEU A 38 1.03 -21.64 -20.77
N ALA A 39 1.69 -20.68 -20.12
CA ALA A 39 1.04 -19.64 -19.33
C ALA A 39 0.18 -18.73 -20.23
N LYS A 40 0.66 -18.38 -21.43
CA LYS A 40 -0.09 -17.58 -22.40
C LYS A 40 -1.34 -18.31 -22.88
N THR A 41 -1.23 -19.58 -23.28
CA THR A 41 -2.38 -20.40 -23.66
C THR A 41 -3.41 -20.46 -22.54
N ARG A 42 -2.94 -20.70 -21.31
CA ARG A 42 -3.81 -20.74 -20.14
C ARG A 42 -4.52 -19.40 -19.90
N TYR A 43 -3.83 -18.28 -20.09
CA TYR A 43 -4.42 -16.96 -19.96
C TYR A 43 -5.51 -16.72 -21.03
N GLU A 44 -5.25 -17.09 -22.29
CA GLU A 44 -6.22 -16.97 -23.39
C GLU A 44 -7.48 -17.82 -23.13
N GLU A 45 -7.33 -19.03 -22.56
CA GLU A 45 -8.46 -19.85 -22.12
C GLU A 45 -9.32 -19.13 -21.06
N ARG A 46 -8.68 -18.50 -20.07
CA ARG A 46 -9.39 -17.73 -19.02
C ARG A 46 -10.14 -16.53 -19.58
N GLU A 47 -9.53 -15.83 -20.52
CA GLU A 47 -10.15 -14.66 -21.17
C GLU A 47 -11.41 -15.07 -21.94
N GLN A 48 -11.41 -16.26 -22.55
CA GLN A 48 -12.59 -16.83 -23.21
C GLN A 48 -13.67 -17.29 -22.21
N GLU A 49 -13.29 -17.86 -21.07
CA GLU A 49 -14.22 -18.30 -20.02
C GLU A 49 -14.97 -17.14 -19.35
N ILE A 50 -14.30 -16.02 -19.10
CA ILE A 50 -14.80 -14.91 -18.27
C ILE A 50 -15.32 -13.73 -19.11
N SER A 51 -14.90 -13.62 -20.38
CA SER A 51 -14.97 -12.45 -21.27
C SER A 51 -13.85 -11.41 -21.06
N GLU A 52 -13.42 -10.80 -22.17
CA GLU A 52 -12.34 -9.81 -22.20
C GLU A 52 -12.63 -8.59 -21.31
N GLU A 53 -13.85 -8.05 -21.33
CA GLU A 53 -14.18 -6.85 -20.55
C GLU A 53 -14.05 -7.09 -19.04
N ILE A 54 -14.61 -8.20 -18.56
CA ILE A 54 -14.53 -8.57 -17.14
C ILE A 54 -13.08 -8.91 -16.77
N MET A 55 -12.33 -9.58 -17.66
CA MET A 55 -10.91 -9.89 -17.44
C MET A 55 -10.08 -8.61 -17.25
N ARG A 56 -10.27 -7.58 -18.08
CA ARG A 56 -9.55 -6.29 -17.96
C ARG A 56 -9.87 -5.56 -16.66
N GLU A 57 -11.13 -5.58 -16.22
CA GLU A 57 -11.52 -4.99 -14.94
C GLU A 57 -10.97 -5.79 -13.76
N PHE A 58 -10.99 -7.12 -13.86
CA PHE A 58 -10.39 -8.02 -12.87
C PHE A 58 -8.89 -7.77 -12.71
N GLU A 59 -8.14 -7.68 -13.80
CA GLU A 59 -6.71 -7.36 -13.80
C GLU A 59 -6.42 -6.06 -13.06
N LYS A 60 -7.17 -4.99 -13.37
CA LYS A 60 -7.03 -3.70 -12.69
C LYS A 60 -7.25 -3.83 -11.18
N VAL A 61 -8.30 -4.53 -10.78
CA VAL A 61 -8.63 -4.72 -9.35
C VAL A 61 -7.53 -5.50 -8.64
N VAL A 62 -7.04 -6.58 -9.25
CA VAL A 62 -5.96 -7.41 -8.67
C VAL A 62 -4.67 -6.61 -8.54
N VAL A 63 -4.26 -5.89 -9.59
CA VAL A 63 -3.04 -5.07 -9.57
C VAL A 63 -3.13 -3.97 -8.53
N LEU A 64 -4.23 -3.21 -8.50
CA LEU A 64 -4.41 -2.13 -7.52
C LEU A 64 -4.36 -2.66 -6.08
N ARG A 65 -5.08 -3.77 -5.81
CA ARG A 65 -5.09 -4.39 -4.48
C ARG A 65 -3.69 -4.87 -4.07
N ALA A 66 -2.97 -5.52 -4.96
CA ALA A 66 -1.62 -6.02 -4.69
C ALA A 66 -0.65 -4.87 -4.42
N VAL A 67 -0.66 -3.82 -5.25
CA VAL A 67 0.17 -2.64 -5.05
C VAL A 67 -0.15 -1.95 -3.72
N ASP A 68 -1.43 -1.68 -3.45
CA ASP A 68 -1.84 -0.97 -2.23
C ASP A 68 -1.46 -1.74 -0.96
N SER A 69 -1.68 -3.06 -0.94
CA SER A 69 -1.32 -3.90 0.22
C SER A 69 0.19 -3.91 0.43
N LYS A 70 0.98 -4.22 -0.61
CA LYS A 70 2.44 -4.36 -0.48
C LYS A 70 3.13 -3.03 -0.21
N TRP A 71 2.61 -1.94 -0.76
CA TRP A 71 3.11 -0.60 -0.50
C TRP A 71 2.88 -0.17 0.96
N MET A 72 1.71 -0.49 1.52
CA MET A 72 1.43 -0.22 2.93
C MET A 72 2.38 -0.99 3.84
N ASP A 73 2.55 -2.29 3.59
CA ASP A 73 3.50 -3.14 4.33
C ASP A 73 4.94 -2.62 4.20
N HIS A 74 5.33 -2.16 3.01
CA HIS A 74 6.66 -1.59 2.75
C HIS A 74 6.89 -0.28 3.50
N ILE A 75 5.89 0.62 3.57
CA ILE A 75 6.01 1.86 4.35
C ILE A 75 6.25 1.54 5.83
N ASP A 76 5.49 0.60 6.39
CA ASP A 76 5.64 0.19 7.79
C ASP A 76 7.03 -0.42 8.03
N ALA A 77 7.51 -1.27 7.12
CA ALA A 77 8.82 -1.87 7.19
C ALA A 77 9.95 -0.82 7.06
N MET A 78 9.79 0.18 6.19
CA MET A 78 10.73 1.29 6.04
C MET A 78 10.78 2.19 7.28
N ASP A 79 9.65 2.40 7.96
CA ASP A 79 9.64 3.15 9.22
C ASP A 79 10.37 2.37 10.34
N GLN A 80 10.16 1.06 10.43
CA GLN A 80 10.90 0.20 11.35
C GLN A 80 12.41 0.21 11.06
N LEU A 81 12.80 0.09 9.79
CA LEU A 81 14.19 0.18 9.35
C LEU A 81 14.81 1.51 9.79
N ARG A 82 14.11 2.62 9.54
CA ARG A 82 14.55 3.97 9.92
C ARG A 82 14.77 4.10 11.43
N GLN A 83 13.88 3.55 12.26
CA GLN A 83 14.01 3.60 13.72
C GLN A 83 15.19 2.73 14.20
N GLY A 84 15.43 1.58 13.56
CA GLY A 84 16.49 0.63 13.92
C GLY A 84 17.89 1.01 13.43
N ILE A 85 18.01 1.82 12.37
CA ILE A 85 19.30 2.09 11.72
C ILE A 85 20.31 2.79 12.65
N HIS A 86 19.83 3.58 13.61
CA HIS A 86 20.67 4.29 14.57
C HIS A 86 21.43 3.35 15.52
N LEU A 87 20.92 2.13 15.77
CA LEU A 87 21.62 1.14 16.57
C LEU A 87 22.82 0.54 15.82
N ARG A 88 22.76 0.48 14.47
CA ARG A 88 23.86 -0.04 13.63
C ARG A 88 24.98 0.97 13.42
N ALA A 89 24.69 2.27 13.57
CA ALA A 89 25.68 3.36 13.55
C ALA A 89 26.84 3.17 14.55
N TYR A 90 26.59 2.45 15.66
CA TYR A 90 27.61 2.14 16.65
C TYR A 90 28.73 1.22 16.11
N GLY A 91 28.51 0.53 14.99
CA GLY A 91 29.48 -0.34 14.32
C GLY A 91 30.46 0.37 13.38
N GLY A 92 30.37 1.69 13.23
CA GLY A 92 31.27 2.48 12.37
C GLY A 92 30.91 2.50 10.88
N THR A 93 29.77 1.93 10.49
CA THR A 93 29.20 2.08 9.14
C THR A 93 28.33 3.33 9.05
N ASP A 94 28.25 3.94 7.87
CA ASP A 94 27.42 5.13 7.62
C ASP A 94 25.93 4.75 7.62
N PRO A 95 25.13 5.18 8.61
CA PRO A 95 23.72 4.77 8.72
C PRO A 95 22.87 5.17 7.52
N LEU A 96 23.20 6.29 6.87
CA LEU A 96 22.44 6.75 5.72
C LEU A 96 22.65 5.80 4.53
N ARG A 97 23.88 5.32 4.34
CA ARG A 97 24.21 4.38 3.27
C ARG A 97 23.54 3.03 3.48
N GLU A 98 23.55 2.51 4.71
CA GLU A 98 22.88 1.25 5.06
C GLU A 98 21.36 1.35 4.84
N TYR A 99 20.73 2.44 5.29
CA TYR A 99 19.31 2.69 5.04
C TYR A 99 18.97 2.71 3.55
N GLN A 100 19.80 3.34 2.72
CA GLN A 100 19.60 3.38 1.27
C GLN A 100 19.72 2.00 0.64
N PHE A 101 20.72 1.22 1.06
CA PHE A 101 20.97 -0.10 0.50
C PHE A 101 19.86 -1.09 0.88
N GLU A 102 19.57 -1.22 2.17
CA GLU A 102 18.53 -2.14 2.67
C GLU A 102 17.13 -1.70 2.21
N GLY A 103 16.85 -0.39 2.21
CA GLY A 103 15.58 0.12 1.68
C GLY A 103 15.39 -0.17 0.19
N PHE A 104 16.47 -0.15 -0.59
CA PHE A 104 16.42 -0.51 -2.01
C PHE A 104 16.19 -2.01 -2.21
N GLU A 105 16.85 -2.88 -1.43
CA GLU A 105 16.60 -4.33 -1.45
C GLU A 105 15.15 -4.65 -1.08
N MET A 106 14.63 -4.04 0.00
CA MET A 106 13.23 -4.18 0.42
C MET A 106 12.24 -3.70 -0.66
N PHE A 107 12.58 -2.65 -1.40
CA PHE A 107 11.74 -2.18 -2.50
C PHE A 107 11.72 -3.17 -3.66
N HIS A 108 12.87 -3.75 -4.02
CA HIS A 108 12.93 -4.80 -5.05
C HIS A 108 12.13 -6.04 -4.66
N GLU A 109 12.29 -6.50 -3.42
CA GLU A 109 11.50 -7.61 -2.87
C GLU A 109 9.99 -7.31 -2.89
N MET A 110 9.58 -6.08 -2.56
CA MET A 110 8.18 -5.66 -2.66
C MET A 110 7.67 -5.78 -4.10
N ILE A 111 8.43 -5.31 -5.10
CA ILE A 111 8.04 -5.39 -6.51
C ILE A 111 7.93 -6.85 -6.99
N GLU A 112 8.88 -7.70 -6.62
CA GLU A 112 8.83 -9.14 -6.94
C GLU A 112 7.59 -9.80 -6.34
N ASN A 113 7.28 -9.51 -5.08
CA ASN A 113 6.08 -10.01 -4.41
C ASN A 113 4.78 -9.51 -5.06
N ILE A 114 4.73 -8.25 -5.51
CA ILE A 114 3.57 -7.72 -6.28
C ILE A 114 3.40 -8.52 -7.57
N GLN A 115 4.49 -8.75 -8.31
CA GLN A 115 4.45 -9.47 -9.58
C GLN A 115 3.98 -10.92 -9.40
N GLU A 116 4.50 -11.62 -8.39
CA GLU A 116 4.12 -12.99 -8.07
C GLU A 116 2.65 -13.10 -7.63
N GLU A 117 2.20 -12.19 -6.77
CA GLU A 117 0.81 -12.16 -6.30
C GLU A 117 -0.15 -11.88 -7.45
N VAL A 118 0.13 -10.86 -8.27
CA VAL A 118 -0.67 -10.51 -9.44
C VAL A 118 -0.75 -11.68 -10.42
N ALA A 119 0.38 -12.28 -10.78
CA ALA A 119 0.40 -13.42 -11.71
C ALA A 119 -0.41 -14.60 -11.16
N THR A 120 -0.23 -14.94 -9.88
CA THR A 120 -0.94 -16.06 -9.25
C THR A 120 -2.44 -15.81 -9.19
N TYR A 121 -2.89 -14.64 -8.73
CA TYR A 121 -4.31 -14.31 -8.65
C TYR A 121 -4.97 -14.27 -10.03
N ILE A 122 -4.32 -13.63 -11.01
CA ILE A 122 -4.85 -13.55 -12.38
C ILE A 122 -5.05 -14.94 -12.96
N MET A 123 -4.15 -15.88 -12.70
CA MET A 123 -4.17 -17.22 -13.30
C MET A 123 -5.05 -18.23 -12.55
N LYS A 124 -5.23 -18.07 -11.24
CA LYS A 124 -5.88 -19.07 -10.38
C LYS A 124 -7.22 -18.65 -9.79
N ALA A 125 -7.46 -17.36 -9.56
CA ALA A 125 -8.70 -16.94 -8.93
C ALA A 125 -9.91 -17.26 -9.81
N HIS A 126 -11.01 -17.65 -9.20
CA HIS A 126 -12.30 -17.76 -9.89
C HIS A 126 -12.98 -16.39 -9.86
N VAL A 127 -13.36 -15.89 -11.04
CA VAL A 127 -14.12 -14.66 -11.16
C VAL A 127 -15.60 -15.00 -11.03
N GLU A 128 -16.17 -14.75 -9.86
CA GLU A 128 -17.62 -14.69 -9.72
C GLU A 128 -18.12 -13.37 -10.32
N ALA A 129 -19.20 -13.40 -11.10
CA ALA A 129 -19.71 -12.25 -11.88
C ALA A 129 -20.08 -11.00 -11.05
N ASN A 130 -20.02 -11.08 -9.71
CA ASN A 130 -20.18 -9.95 -8.80
C ASN A 130 -18.82 -9.38 -8.37
N LEU A 131 -18.00 -8.95 -9.33
CA LEU A 131 -16.87 -8.06 -9.06
C LEU A 131 -17.43 -6.66 -8.73
N GLU A 132 -18.12 -6.52 -7.60
CA GLU A 132 -18.28 -5.20 -6.98
C GLU A 132 -16.87 -4.74 -6.62
N ARG A 133 -16.40 -3.65 -7.24
CA ARG A 133 -15.16 -2.99 -6.85
C ARG A 133 -15.24 -2.75 -5.34
N GLN A 134 -14.53 -3.55 -4.55
CA GLN A 134 -14.22 -3.19 -3.18
C GLN A 134 -13.42 -1.90 -3.29
N ALA A 135 -14.07 -0.77 -3.01
CA ALA A 135 -13.38 0.50 -2.88
C ALA A 135 -12.28 0.28 -1.85
N VAL A 136 -11.04 0.20 -2.33
CA VAL A 136 -9.86 0.21 -1.47
C VAL A 136 -9.99 1.47 -0.65
N ALA A 137 -10.09 1.27 0.67
CA ALA A 137 -10.52 2.23 1.67
C ALA A 137 -10.42 3.64 1.12
N GLU A 138 -11.59 4.21 0.77
CA GLU A 138 -11.72 5.60 0.39
C GLU A 138 -10.85 6.36 1.37
N GLY A 139 -9.70 6.82 0.87
CA GLY A 139 -8.69 7.38 1.74
C GLY A 139 -9.44 8.38 2.59
N GLN A 140 -9.38 8.24 3.91
CA GLN A 140 -9.72 9.36 4.77
C GLN A 140 -8.70 10.44 4.44
N ALA A 141 -8.88 11.10 3.29
CA ALA A 141 -8.73 12.52 3.21
C ALA A 141 -9.44 13.00 4.47
N VAL A 142 -8.63 13.40 5.43
CA VAL A 142 -9.06 14.18 6.57
C VAL A 142 -9.64 15.46 5.99
N ASP A 143 -10.86 15.36 5.47
CA ASP A 143 -11.71 16.50 5.24
C ASP A 143 -11.87 17.15 6.61
N PRO A 144 -11.49 18.43 6.77
CA PRO A 144 -11.56 19.12 8.05
C PRO A 144 -13.00 19.49 8.44
N LYS A 145 -14.00 18.72 7.97
CA LYS A 145 -15.39 18.80 8.39
C LYS A 145 -15.68 17.73 9.42
N VAL A 146 -15.17 17.99 10.62
CA VAL A 146 -15.73 17.43 11.86
C VAL A 146 -17.17 17.93 11.96
N GLU A 147 -18.15 17.04 11.73
CA GLU A 147 -19.51 17.27 12.18
C GLU A 147 -19.59 17.18 13.70
N GLU A 148 -20.42 18.08 14.22
CA GLU A 148 -20.65 18.41 15.61
C GLU A 148 -20.93 17.20 16.52
N SER A 149 -19.95 16.86 17.36
CA SER A 149 -20.23 16.32 18.69
C SER A 149 -19.63 17.20 19.77
N GLY A 150 -20.41 18.21 20.17
CA GLY A 150 -20.60 18.50 21.59
C GLY A 150 -19.47 19.16 22.40
N LYS A 151 -18.48 19.84 21.81
CA LYS A 151 -17.64 20.79 22.56
C LYS A 151 -17.40 22.06 21.75
N LYS A 152 -18.24 23.08 21.98
CA LYS A 152 -17.98 24.44 21.49
C LYS A 152 -16.58 24.87 21.96
N PRO A 153 -15.71 25.41 21.08
CA PRO A 153 -14.44 25.96 21.52
C PRO A 153 -14.72 27.05 22.55
N ILE A 154 -14.05 26.97 23.71
CA ILE A 154 -14.13 28.01 24.73
C ILE A 154 -13.53 29.27 24.11
N VAL A 155 -14.39 30.18 23.66
CA VAL A 155 -13.99 31.54 23.33
C VAL A 155 -13.48 32.14 24.62
N ARG A 156 -12.16 32.29 24.75
CA ARG A 156 -11.58 33.08 25.84
C ARG A 156 -12.08 34.50 25.66
N ASP A 157 -12.87 34.98 26.63
CA ASP A 157 -13.21 36.40 26.71
C ASP A 157 -11.92 37.22 26.58
N GLN A 158 -11.96 38.23 25.70
CA GLN A 158 -10.87 39.19 25.56
C GLN A 158 -10.64 39.84 26.93
N LYS A 159 -9.52 39.49 27.57
CA LYS A 159 -9.09 40.16 28.81
C LYS A 159 -8.81 41.61 28.47
N VAL A 160 -9.65 42.52 28.97
CA VAL A 160 -9.46 43.97 28.84
C VAL A 160 -8.07 44.32 29.35
N GLY A 161 -7.23 44.87 28.48
CA GLY A 161 -5.88 45.27 28.82
C GLY A 161 -5.88 46.43 29.81
N ARG A 162 -4.84 46.52 30.64
CA ARG A 162 -4.72 47.52 31.72
C ARG A 162 -4.88 48.98 31.24
N ASN A 163 -4.54 49.27 29.98
CA ASN A 163 -4.66 50.60 29.37
C ASN A 163 -5.85 50.77 28.41
N ASP A 164 -6.64 49.72 28.18
CA ASP A 164 -7.77 49.76 27.24
C ASP A 164 -8.95 50.57 27.79
N PRO A 165 -9.88 51.05 26.94
CA PRO A 165 -11.11 51.68 27.40
C PRO A 165 -11.87 50.77 28.37
N CYS A 166 -12.28 51.33 29.51
CA CYS A 166 -12.96 50.54 30.54
C CYS A 166 -14.39 50.16 30.10
N PRO A 167 -14.78 48.88 30.20
CA PRO A 167 -16.08 48.39 29.69
C PRO A 167 -17.28 48.86 30.51
N CYS A 168 -17.10 49.52 31.66
CA CYS A 168 -18.20 50.06 32.47
C CYS A 168 -18.82 51.37 31.90
N GLY A 169 -18.37 51.83 30.73
CA GLY A 169 -18.90 53.03 30.08
C GLY A 169 -18.39 54.36 30.65
N SER A 170 -17.40 54.34 31.55
CA SER A 170 -16.88 55.55 32.22
C SER A 170 -16.01 56.46 31.34
N GLY A 171 -15.65 56.03 30.12
CA GLY A 171 -14.77 56.76 29.19
C GLY A 171 -13.29 56.81 29.61
N LYS A 172 -12.89 56.16 30.72
CA LYS A 172 -11.50 56.14 31.24
C LYS A 172 -10.78 54.84 30.91
N LYS A 173 -9.43 54.83 30.97
CA LYS A 173 -8.62 53.60 30.82
C LYS A 173 -8.88 52.62 31.98
N TYR A 174 -8.84 51.31 31.73
CA TYR A 174 -9.22 50.26 32.68
C TYR A 174 -8.51 50.38 34.04
N LYS A 175 -7.18 50.61 34.06
CA LYS A 175 -6.40 50.82 35.31
C LYS A 175 -6.80 52.03 36.15
N GLN A 176 -7.50 53.00 35.57
CA GLN A 176 -7.94 54.22 36.25
C GLN A 176 -9.41 54.15 36.68
N CYS A 177 -10.10 53.04 36.38
CA CYS A 177 -11.49 52.80 36.75
C CYS A 177 -11.63 51.43 37.43
N CYS A 178 -12.29 50.44 36.80
CA CYS A 178 -12.57 49.13 37.41
C CYS A 178 -11.33 48.26 37.69
N GLY A 179 -10.18 48.56 37.06
CA GLY A 179 -8.91 47.86 37.29
C GLY A 179 -7.97 48.56 38.28
N ARG A 180 -8.49 49.50 39.08
CA ARG A 180 -7.75 50.22 40.11
C ARG A 180 -7.87 49.41 41.40
N ALA A 181 -6.76 48.81 41.85
CA ALA A 181 -6.63 48.32 43.22
C ALA A 181 -6.53 49.51 44.18
#